data_AF-A0A3D0MCX8-F1
#
_entry.id   AF-A0A3D0MCX8-F1
#
_cell.length_a   1.000
_cell.length_b   1.000
_cell.length_c   1.000
_cell.angle_alpha   90.00
_cell.angle_beta   90.00
_cell.angle_gamma   90.00
#
_symmetry.space_group_name_H-M   'P 1'
#
loop_
_entity.id
_entity.type
_entity.pdbx_description
1 polymer ?
#
loop_
_entity_poly.entity_id
_entity_poly.type
_entity_poly.pdbx_seq_one_letter_code
_entity_poly.pdbx_strand_id
1 'polypeptide(L)'
;MRGTTKTYLALAALVMPVLVFAQSEVEREVTWSGEVAAIFQEKCQECHRPNSIAPMSLLSYEEAKLFAPVIRFRVENRVMPPWHVNPQVGIQDFANDRGLSDEERAAILAWVDQGAPEGDASEAPAPLNFNDALVWRLEDQMGSAPDLVVESEPFDLDAVTQDKWFRPSTPTGLTEERWVKAIEIRPKNDASRRVVHHSLAFLVQQEDGKRGLPEDVDVPFGPSLFMEWAVGKAGQIFRPDTGKLMMPGSQIMWEMHLHANGERVPNAQVELGVWFHDEPP
;
A
#
# COMPACT_ATOMS: atom_id res chain seq x y z
N MET A 1 74.83 -9.79 -69.10
CA MET A 1 73.68 -9.29 -68.33
C MET A 1 72.54 -10.30 -68.44
N ARG A 2 72.31 -11.11 -67.39
CA ARG A 2 71.19 -12.06 -67.29
C ARG A 2 70.11 -11.37 -66.45
N GLY A 3 68.97 -11.05 -67.05
CA GLY A 3 67.81 -10.47 -66.36
C GLY A 3 66.80 -11.56 -66.03
N THR A 4 66.50 -11.72 -64.74
CA THR A 4 65.58 -12.69 -64.16
C THR A 4 64.11 -12.26 -64.34
N THR A 5 63.29 -13.13 -64.93
CA THR A 5 61.84 -12.97 -65.03
C THR A 5 61.21 -13.44 -63.71
N LYS A 6 60.50 -12.57 -62.99
CA LYS A 6 59.71 -12.94 -61.80
C LYS A 6 58.25 -13.13 -62.21
N THR A 7 57.74 -14.34 -62.04
CA THR A 7 56.32 -14.68 -62.22
C THR A 7 55.63 -14.57 -60.86
N TYR A 8 54.60 -13.74 -60.74
CA TYR A 8 53.76 -13.68 -59.53
C TYR A 8 52.44 -14.40 -59.81
N LEU A 9 52.17 -15.49 -59.08
CA LEU A 9 50.85 -16.13 -59.03
C LEU A 9 49.90 -15.24 -58.21
N ALA A 10 48.80 -14.80 -58.82
CA ALA A 10 47.68 -14.19 -58.11
C ALA A 10 46.78 -15.30 -57.55
N LEU A 11 46.68 -15.39 -56.22
CA LEU A 11 45.75 -16.27 -55.52
C LEU A 11 44.41 -15.54 -55.38
N ALA A 12 43.38 -15.96 -56.13
CA ALA A 12 42.03 -15.45 -55.98
C ALA A 12 41.35 -16.12 -54.77
N ALA A 13 41.21 -15.40 -53.67
CA ALA A 13 40.43 -15.85 -52.51
C ALA A 13 38.94 -15.65 -52.79
N LEU A 14 38.20 -16.75 -52.92
CA LEU A 14 36.74 -16.76 -53.08
C LEU A 14 36.11 -16.53 -51.70
N VAL A 15 35.56 -15.35 -51.45
CA VAL A 15 34.80 -15.07 -50.23
C VAL A 15 33.36 -15.55 -50.44
N MET A 16 32.99 -16.66 -49.82
CA MET A 16 31.58 -17.06 -49.71
C MET A 16 30.88 -16.21 -48.64
N PRO A 17 29.72 -15.59 -48.94
CA PRO A 17 28.94 -14.91 -47.91
C PRO A 17 28.31 -15.95 -46.97
N VAL A 18 28.69 -15.89 -45.70
CA VAL A 18 27.99 -16.61 -44.63
C VAL A 18 26.65 -15.93 -44.44
N LEU A 19 25.56 -16.64 -44.76
CA LEU A 19 24.21 -16.25 -44.36
C LEU A 19 24.13 -16.40 -42.83
N VAL A 20 24.25 -15.27 -42.13
CA VAL A 20 23.97 -15.18 -40.71
C VAL A 20 22.45 -15.25 -40.56
N PHE A 21 21.95 -16.40 -40.12
CA PHE A 21 20.60 -16.48 -39.58
C PHE A 21 20.60 -15.70 -38.26
N ALA A 22 19.92 -14.56 -38.24
CA ALA A 22 19.54 -13.92 -37.00
C ALA A 22 18.69 -14.94 -36.23
N GLN A 23 19.22 -15.48 -35.13
CA GLN A 23 18.37 -16.14 -34.15
C GLN A 23 17.37 -15.08 -33.70
N SER A 24 16.10 -15.27 -34.02
CA SER A 24 15.04 -14.60 -33.27
C SER A 24 15.27 -14.99 -31.82
N GLU A 25 15.66 -14.04 -30.97
CA GLU A 25 15.45 -14.21 -29.55
C GLU A 25 13.98 -14.58 -29.41
N VAL A 26 13.71 -15.82 -28.99
CA VAL A 26 12.37 -16.17 -28.53
C VAL A 26 12.19 -15.33 -27.29
N GLU A 27 11.56 -14.17 -27.47
CA GLU A 27 11.15 -13.32 -26.37
C GLU A 27 10.37 -14.24 -25.43
N ARG A 28 10.93 -14.44 -24.22
CA ARG A 28 10.37 -15.37 -23.24
C ARG A 28 8.90 -15.00 -23.05
N GLU A 29 8.01 -15.97 -23.22
CA GLU A 29 6.59 -15.76 -23.02
C GLU A 29 6.35 -15.39 -21.55
N VAL A 30 5.82 -14.18 -21.32
CA VAL A 30 5.48 -13.68 -19.98
C VAL A 30 4.01 -13.99 -19.76
N THR A 31 3.72 -14.84 -18.77
CA THR A 31 2.37 -15.35 -18.52
C THR A 31 1.85 -14.90 -17.16
N TRP A 32 0.53 -14.94 -17.00
CA TRP A 32 -0.14 -14.71 -15.72
C TRP A 32 0.41 -15.66 -14.65
N SER A 33 0.35 -16.95 -14.93
CA SER A 33 0.71 -18.01 -13.99
C SER A 33 2.21 -18.11 -13.72
N GLY A 34 3.06 -17.60 -14.61
CA GLY A 34 4.51 -17.57 -14.40
C GLY A 34 4.94 -16.47 -13.43
N GLU A 35 4.86 -15.21 -13.85
CA GLU A 35 5.51 -14.10 -13.16
C GLU A 35 4.51 -13.06 -12.65
N VAL A 36 3.47 -12.80 -13.44
CA VAL A 36 2.58 -11.64 -13.23
C VAL A 36 1.66 -11.82 -12.04
N ALA A 37 1.15 -13.03 -11.80
CA ALA A 37 0.28 -13.31 -10.66
C ALA A 37 0.98 -13.03 -9.33
N ALA A 38 2.27 -13.35 -9.21
CA ALA A 38 3.06 -13.07 -8.00
C ALA A 38 3.23 -11.56 -7.77
N ILE A 39 3.53 -10.81 -8.83
CA ILE A 39 3.61 -9.34 -8.76
C ILE A 39 2.26 -8.75 -8.36
N PHE A 40 1.16 -9.27 -8.92
CA PHE A 40 -0.18 -8.79 -8.58
C PHE A 40 -0.53 -9.08 -7.12
N GLN A 41 -0.24 -10.28 -6.63
CA GLN A 41 -0.43 -10.66 -5.22
C GLN A 41 0.30 -9.67 -4.29
N GLU A 42 1.55 -9.34 -4.59
CA GLU A 42 2.36 -8.46 -3.75
C GLU A 42 1.97 -6.98 -3.85
N LYS A 43 1.74 -6.48 -5.07
CA LYS A 43 1.66 -5.03 -5.34
C LYS A 43 0.24 -4.51 -5.58
N CYS A 44 -0.68 -5.38 -6.01
CA CYS A 44 -1.99 -4.96 -6.52
C CYS A 44 -3.16 -5.45 -5.66
N GLN A 45 -3.15 -6.70 -5.23
CA GLN A 45 -4.35 -7.38 -4.71
C GLN A 45 -4.80 -6.89 -3.32
N GLU A 46 -3.93 -6.27 -2.52
CA GLU A 46 -4.32 -5.64 -1.25
C GLU A 46 -5.41 -4.56 -1.46
N CYS A 47 -5.29 -3.80 -2.55
CA CYS A 47 -6.27 -2.78 -2.96
C CYS A 47 -7.30 -3.32 -3.94
N HIS A 48 -6.91 -4.23 -4.84
CA HIS A 48 -7.72 -4.81 -5.90
C HIS A 48 -8.34 -6.16 -5.52
N ARG A 49 -9.14 -6.15 -4.46
CA ARG A 49 -9.93 -7.30 -4.00
C ARG A 49 -11.35 -6.87 -3.64
N PRO A 50 -12.33 -7.80 -3.62
CA PRO A 50 -13.68 -7.51 -3.16
C PRO A 50 -13.69 -6.82 -1.81
N ASN A 51 -14.60 -5.85 -1.64
CA ASN A 51 -14.77 -5.04 -0.42
C ASN A 51 -13.51 -4.21 -0.03
N SER A 52 -12.57 -4.00 -0.95
CA SER A 52 -11.46 -3.05 -0.80
C SER A 52 -11.71 -1.77 -1.62
N ILE A 53 -10.70 -0.91 -1.77
CA ILE A 53 -10.87 0.44 -2.34
C ILE A 53 -10.91 0.48 -3.86
N ALA A 54 -10.28 -0.48 -4.55
CA ALA A 54 -10.27 -0.45 -6.00
C ALA A 54 -11.64 -0.87 -6.57
N PRO A 55 -12.06 -0.27 -7.70
CA PRO A 55 -13.38 -0.54 -8.28
C PRO A 55 -13.46 -1.91 -8.99
N MET A 56 -12.35 -2.65 -9.05
CA MET A 56 -12.29 -3.97 -9.66
C MET A 56 -11.36 -4.92 -8.91
N SER A 57 -11.71 -6.20 -8.93
CA SER A 57 -10.89 -7.30 -8.45
C SER A 57 -9.78 -7.62 -9.47
N LEU A 58 -8.59 -7.94 -8.97
CA LEU A 58 -7.46 -8.47 -9.75
C LEU A 58 -6.93 -9.77 -9.11
N LEU A 59 -7.82 -10.52 -8.44
CA LEU A 59 -7.46 -11.75 -7.72
C LEU A 59 -7.22 -12.93 -8.66
N SER A 60 -7.92 -12.98 -9.79
CA SER A 60 -7.83 -14.06 -10.77
C SER A 60 -7.39 -13.57 -12.14
N TYR A 61 -6.88 -14.48 -12.97
CA TYR A 61 -6.52 -14.21 -14.36
C TYR A 61 -7.70 -13.64 -15.15
N GLU A 62 -8.86 -14.28 -15.05
CA GLU A 62 -10.07 -13.89 -15.79
C GLU A 62 -10.49 -12.46 -15.47
N GLU A 63 -10.40 -12.05 -14.19
CA GLU A 63 -10.68 -10.68 -13.79
C GLU A 63 -9.58 -9.72 -14.28
N ALA A 64 -8.31 -10.06 -14.07
CA ALA A 64 -7.19 -9.19 -14.42
C ALA A 64 -7.09 -8.92 -15.93
N LYS A 65 -7.33 -9.94 -16.76
CA LYS A 65 -7.27 -9.84 -18.23
C LYS A 65 -8.28 -8.83 -18.78
N LEU A 66 -9.48 -8.73 -18.20
CA LEU A 66 -10.50 -7.76 -18.62
C LEU A 66 -10.01 -6.31 -18.52
N PHE A 67 -9.09 -6.04 -17.59
CA PHE A 67 -8.53 -4.73 -17.35
C PHE A 67 -7.11 -4.55 -17.93
N ALA A 68 -6.58 -5.51 -18.68
CA ALA A 68 -5.21 -5.47 -19.21
C ALA A 68 -4.85 -4.14 -19.92
N PRO A 69 -5.70 -3.56 -20.81
CA PRO A 69 -5.37 -2.28 -21.45
C PRO A 69 -5.23 -1.10 -20.48
N VAL A 70 -6.10 -1.04 -19.45
CA VAL A 70 -6.04 0.04 -18.45
C VAL A 70 -4.90 -0.18 -17.47
N ILE A 71 -4.60 -1.44 -17.11
CA ILE A 71 -3.44 -1.81 -16.29
C ILE A 71 -2.17 -1.33 -16.98
N ARG A 72 -1.99 -1.65 -18.26
CA ARG A 72 -0.83 -1.21 -19.05
C ARG A 72 -0.66 0.30 -18.98
N PHE A 73 -1.72 1.06 -19.30
CA PHE A 73 -1.67 2.52 -19.26
C PHE A 73 -1.27 3.06 -17.86
N ARG A 74 -1.85 2.51 -16.79
CA ARG A 74 -1.57 2.98 -15.42
C ARG A 74 -0.16 2.63 -14.95
N VAL A 75 0.33 1.43 -15.27
CA VAL A 75 1.68 0.95 -14.91
C VAL A 75 2.76 1.65 -15.74
N GLU A 76 2.53 1.83 -17.05
CA GLU A 76 3.44 2.56 -17.93
C GLU A 76 3.67 3.99 -17.45
N ASN A 77 2.60 4.67 -17.05
CA ASN A 77 2.63 6.05 -16.57
C ASN A 77 2.95 6.19 -15.07
N ARG A 78 3.33 5.11 -14.38
CA ARG A 78 3.65 5.08 -12.94
C ARG A 78 2.54 5.69 -12.07
N VAL A 79 1.29 5.51 -12.49
CA VAL A 79 0.10 5.89 -11.71
C VAL A 79 -0.28 4.80 -10.72
N MET A 80 0.04 3.54 -11.05
CA MET A 80 -0.20 2.38 -10.20
C MET A 80 1.08 1.56 -10.01
N PRO A 81 1.31 1.04 -8.79
CA PRO A 81 0.64 1.39 -7.53
C PRO A 81 0.77 2.89 -7.22
N PRO A 82 -0.17 3.51 -6.47
CA PRO A 82 -0.16 4.94 -6.20
C PRO A 82 0.94 5.27 -5.17
N TRP A 83 2.18 5.26 -5.63
CA TRP A 83 3.41 5.46 -4.86
C TRP A 83 4.24 6.55 -5.53
N HIS A 84 3.98 7.81 -5.16
CA HIS A 84 4.56 9.00 -5.81
C HIS A 84 6.01 9.30 -5.37
N VAL A 85 6.76 8.28 -4.94
CA VAL A 85 8.19 8.41 -4.64
C VAL A 85 8.95 8.54 -5.95
N ASN A 86 9.89 9.49 -6.00
CA ASN A 86 10.80 9.64 -7.15
C ASN A 86 12.00 8.70 -6.97
N PRO A 87 12.15 7.66 -7.80
CA PRO A 87 13.22 6.66 -7.62
C PRO A 87 14.60 7.15 -8.13
N GLN A 88 14.74 8.41 -8.52
CA GLN A 88 16.00 9.01 -8.97
C GLN A 88 16.62 9.97 -7.96
N VAL A 89 15.90 10.34 -6.89
CA VAL A 89 16.37 11.36 -5.94
C VAL A 89 15.99 10.99 -4.51
N GLY A 90 16.91 11.18 -3.57
CA GLY A 90 16.66 11.00 -2.14
C GLY A 90 16.82 9.56 -1.66
N ILE A 91 16.08 9.18 -0.62
CA ILE A 91 16.06 7.82 -0.06
C ILE A 91 15.43 6.88 -1.09
N GLN A 92 16.10 5.77 -1.37
CA GLN A 92 15.65 4.77 -2.34
C GLN A 92 15.15 3.48 -1.67
N ASP A 93 15.71 3.13 -0.51
CA ASP A 93 15.34 1.92 0.22
C ASP A 93 14.30 2.26 1.30
N PHE A 94 13.05 1.87 1.07
CA PHE A 94 11.97 2.00 2.04
C PHE A 94 11.62 0.63 2.61
N ALA A 95 11.50 0.54 3.94
CA ALA A 95 11.11 -0.70 4.62
C ALA A 95 9.72 -1.22 4.19
N ASN A 96 8.89 -0.36 3.61
CA ASN A 96 7.52 -0.63 3.19
C ASN A 96 7.28 -0.18 1.73
N ASP A 97 8.27 -0.35 0.86
CA ASP A 97 8.18 0.04 -0.55
C ASP A 97 7.02 -0.69 -1.26
N ARG A 98 6.12 0.10 -1.86
CA ARG A 98 4.97 -0.36 -2.65
C ARG A 98 5.15 -0.14 -4.14
N GLY A 99 6.29 0.42 -4.55
CA GLY A 99 6.62 0.60 -5.95
C GLY A 99 6.75 -0.74 -6.69
N LEU A 100 6.70 -0.63 -8.01
CA LEU A 100 7.14 -1.69 -8.91
C LEU A 100 8.62 -1.47 -9.20
N SER A 101 9.41 -2.54 -9.11
CA SER A 101 10.75 -2.56 -9.70
C SER A 101 10.66 -2.37 -11.22
N ASP A 102 11.76 -2.00 -11.87
CA ASP A 102 11.77 -1.84 -13.32
C ASP A 102 11.52 -3.19 -14.03
N GLU A 103 11.95 -4.30 -13.43
CA GLU A 103 11.69 -5.67 -13.90
C GLU A 103 10.21 -6.05 -13.72
N GLU A 104 9.62 -5.81 -12.54
CA GLU A 104 8.20 -6.09 -12.29
C GLU A 104 7.31 -5.29 -13.25
N ARG A 105 7.64 -4.00 -13.44
CA ARG A 105 6.95 -3.13 -14.40
C ARG A 105 7.10 -3.66 -15.83
N ALA A 106 8.30 -4.06 -16.23
CA ALA A 106 8.54 -4.61 -17.56
C ALA A 106 7.76 -5.91 -17.79
N ALA A 107 7.71 -6.81 -16.81
CA ALA A 107 6.96 -8.05 -16.88
C ALA A 107 5.46 -7.79 -17.08
N ILE A 108 4.86 -6.87 -16.32
CA ILE A 108 3.44 -6.51 -16.50
C ILE A 108 3.17 -5.94 -17.90
N LEU A 109 4.03 -5.03 -18.38
CA LEU A 109 3.86 -4.43 -19.70
C LEU A 109 4.01 -5.47 -20.81
N ALA A 110 5.02 -6.32 -20.73
CA ALA A 110 5.25 -7.41 -21.68
C ALA A 110 4.07 -8.38 -21.71
N TRP A 111 3.55 -8.78 -20.54
CA TRP A 111 2.37 -9.64 -20.45
C TRP A 111 1.17 -9.04 -21.19
N VAL A 112 0.87 -7.75 -20.97
CA VAL A 112 -0.23 -7.10 -21.70
C VAL A 112 0.06 -7.00 -23.20
N ASP A 113 1.30 -6.65 -23.59
CA ASP A 113 1.71 -6.49 -24.99
C ASP A 113 1.68 -7.83 -25.76
N GLN A 114 1.88 -8.95 -25.07
CA GLN A 114 1.74 -10.31 -25.61
C GLN A 114 0.28 -10.80 -25.66
N GLY A 115 -0.69 -9.96 -25.29
CA GLY A 115 -2.12 -10.31 -25.32
C GLY A 115 -2.65 -10.92 -24.02
N ALA A 116 -1.93 -10.70 -22.90
CA ALA A 116 -2.25 -11.21 -21.57
C ALA A 116 -2.46 -12.74 -21.55
N PRO A 117 -1.44 -13.56 -21.91
CA PRO A 117 -1.55 -15.01 -21.88
C PRO A 117 -1.62 -15.53 -20.43
N GLU A 118 -2.41 -16.60 -20.21
CA GLU A 118 -2.56 -17.22 -18.89
C GLU A 118 -1.33 -18.04 -18.48
N GLY A 119 -0.75 -18.78 -19.42
CA GLY A 119 0.26 -19.80 -19.15
C GLY A 119 -0.32 -21.07 -18.54
N ASP A 120 0.54 -21.90 -17.94
CA ASP A 120 0.14 -23.10 -17.22
C ASP A 120 -0.41 -22.73 -15.84
N ALA A 121 -1.72 -22.90 -15.63
CA ALA A 121 -2.38 -22.59 -14.36
C ALA A 121 -1.80 -23.33 -13.14
N SER A 122 -1.07 -24.45 -13.35
CA SER A 122 -0.39 -25.16 -12.27
C SER A 122 0.88 -24.48 -11.76
N GLU A 123 1.42 -23.52 -12.52
CA GLU A 123 2.56 -22.68 -12.13
C GLU A 123 2.14 -21.46 -11.31
N ALA A 124 0.84 -21.13 -11.32
CA ALA A 124 0.32 -19.96 -10.61
C ALA A 124 0.57 -20.07 -9.09
N PRO A 125 0.97 -18.97 -8.43
CA PRO A 125 1.10 -18.96 -6.98
C PRO A 125 -0.24 -19.27 -6.32
N ALA A 126 -0.18 -19.95 -5.18
CA ALA A 126 -1.38 -20.22 -4.38
C ALA A 126 -2.11 -18.89 -4.08
N PRO A 127 -3.46 -18.85 -4.17
CA PRO A 127 -4.20 -17.63 -3.85
C PRO A 127 -3.91 -17.13 -2.43
N LEU A 128 -3.76 -15.82 -2.29
CA LEU A 128 -3.63 -15.20 -0.96
C LEU A 128 -4.94 -15.35 -0.19
N ASN A 129 -4.81 -15.71 1.08
CA ASN A 129 -5.91 -15.58 2.04
C ASN A 129 -5.84 -14.18 2.63
N PHE A 130 -6.80 -13.34 2.28
CA PHE A 130 -6.91 -12.02 2.88
C PHE A 130 -7.65 -12.13 4.20
N ASN A 131 -7.08 -11.52 5.24
CA ASN A 131 -7.79 -11.35 6.50
C ASN A 131 -9.08 -10.55 6.25
N ASP A 132 -10.12 -10.86 7.04
CA ASP A 132 -11.34 -10.05 7.06
C ASP A 132 -10.97 -8.58 7.22
N ALA A 133 -11.68 -7.70 6.50
CA ALA A 133 -11.35 -6.26 6.46
C ALA A 133 -11.40 -5.56 7.83
N LEU A 134 -11.83 -6.27 8.87
CA LEU A 134 -12.13 -5.80 10.21
C LEU A 134 -11.18 -6.37 11.28
N VAL A 135 -10.10 -7.08 10.93
CA VAL A 135 -9.12 -7.52 11.94
C VAL A 135 -8.26 -6.37 12.42
N TRP A 136 -7.72 -6.46 13.64
CA TRP A 136 -6.62 -5.61 14.08
C TRP A 136 -5.33 -6.13 13.43
N ARG A 137 -4.79 -5.41 12.45
CA ARG A 137 -3.61 -5.85 11.70
C ARG A 137 -2.36 -5.92 12.56
N LEU A 138 -2.29 -5.15 13.64
CA LEU A 138 -1.16 -5.16 14.55
C LEU A 138 -1.22 -6.28 15.60
N GLU A 139 -2.33 -7.03 15.73
CA GLU A 139 -2.45 -8.10 16.74
C GLU A 139 -1.32 -9.14 16.64
N ASP A 140 -1.05 -9.64 15.43
CA ASP A 140 0.02 -10.63 15.21
C ASP A 140 1.41 -10.06 15.57
N GLN A 141 1.65 -8.79 15.25
CA GLN A 141 2.92 -8.12 15.52
C GLN A 141 3.08 -7.77 17.01
N MET A 142 1.98 -7.50 17.71
CA MET A 142 1.94 -7.18 19.14
C MET A 142 1.79 -8.42 20.03
N GLY A 143 1.45 -9.59 19.46
CA GLY A 143 1.18 -10.83 20.18
C GLY A 143 -0.06 -10.77 21.09
N SER A 144 -0.92 -9.76 20.93
CA SER A 144 -2.07 -9.49 21.81
C SER A 144 -3.08 -8.54 21.15
N ALA A 145 -4.33 -8.62 21.60
CA ALA A 145 -5.38 -7.63 21.30
C ALA A 145 -5.00 -6.24 21.87
N PRO A 146 -5.57 -5.13 21.35
CA PRO A 146 -5.33 -3.81 21.91
C PRO A 146 -5.66 -3.75 23.42
N ASP A 147 -4.81 -3.08 24.19
CA ASP A 147 -5.03 -2.84 25.63
C ASP A 147 -6.18 -1.86 25.87
N LEU A 148 -6.42 -0.96 24.91
CA LEU A 148 -7.50 0.00 24.91
C LEU A 148 -8.14 0.08 23.52
N VAL A 149 -9.47 0.05 23.48
CA VAL A 149 -10.25 0.32 22.28
C VAL A 149 -11.17 1.51 22.54
N VAL A 150 -11.08 2.54 21.69
CA VAL A 150 -11.94 3.73 21.74
C VAL A 150 -12.75 3.80 20.45
N GLU A 151 -14.07 3.93 20.55
CA GLU A 151 -14.95 4.02 19.39
C GLU A 151 -15.35 5.47 19.09
N SER A 152 -15.55 5.82 17.83
CA SER A 152 -16.23 7.07 17.47
C SER A 152 -17.71 7.02 17.83
N GLU A 153 -18.41 8.15 17.83
CA GLU A 153 -19.88 8.08 17.74
C GLU A 153 -20.31 7.50 16.38
N PRO A 154 -21.47 6.83 16.29
CA PRO A 154 -22.00 6.35 15.02
C PRO A 154 -22.58 7.50 14.19
N PHE A 155 -22.45 7.41 12.87
CA PHE A 155 -23.01 8.37 11.92
C PHE A 155 -23.89 7.68 10.87
N ASP A 156 -25.13 8.16 10.69
CA ASP A 156 -26.01 7.69 9.63
C ASP A 156 -25.69 8.43 8.31
N LEU A 157 -25.12 7.71 7.34
CA LEU A 157 -24.81 8.25 6.02
C LEU A 157 -25.92 7.91 5.02
N ASP A 158 -26.47 8.94 4.38
CA ASP A 158 -27.45 8.79 3.30
C ASP A 158 -26.82 8.20 2.03
N ALA A 159 -27.63 7.49 1.25
CA ALA A 159 -27.21 6.81 0.03
C ALA A 159 -26.56 7.73 -1.02
N VAL A 160 -27.05 8.98 -1.12
CA VAL A 160 -26.58 9.97 -2.08
C VAL A 160 -26.40 11.30 -1.36
N THR A 161 -25.16 11.69 -1.13
CA THR A 161 -24.79 12.97 -0.53
C THR A 161 -23.38 13.38 -0.98
N GLN A 162 -23.06 14.66 -0.84
CA GLN A 162 -21.66 15.10 -0.80
C GLN A 162 -20.92 14.47 0.39
N ASP A 163 -19.60 14.46 0.30
CA ASP A 163 -18.70 14.00 1.36
C ASP A 163 -19.02 14.65 2.70
N LYS A 164 -18.88 13.86 3.77
CA LYS A 164 -19.13 14.28 5.15
C LYS A 164 -17.85 14.23 5.97
N TRP A 165 -17.66 15.24 6.80
CA TRP A 165 -16.64 15.25 7.85
C TRP A 165 -17.32 15.24 9.21
N PHE A 166 -17.49 14.06 9.79
CA PHE A 166 -18.08 13.88 11.10
C PHE A 166 -16.98 13.94 12.17
N ARG A 167 -17.16 14.80 13.18
CA ARG A 167 -16.12 15.12 14.17
C ARG A 167 -16.60 14.95 15.63
N PRO A 168 -16.98 13.74 16.05
CA PRO A 168 -17.32 13.47 17.44
C PRO A 168 -16.07 13.47 18.33
N SER A 169 -16.28 13.51 19.64
CA SER A 169 -15.24 13.28 20.64
C SER A 169 -15.65 12.18 21.59
N THR A 170 -14.74 11.24 21.88
CA THR A 170 -14.98 10.12 22.80
C THR A 170 -13.96 10.13 23.94
N PRO A 171 -14.40 10.08 25.21
CA PRO A 171 -13.49 9.86 26.34
C PRO A 171 -12.76 8.53 26.22
N THR A 172 -11.45 8.50 26.49
CA THR A 172 -10.66 7.26 26.42
C THR A 172 -10.94 6.34 27.60
N GLY A 173 -11.46 6.87 28.71
CA GLY A 173 -11.66 6.14 29.97
C GLY A 173 -10.35 5.89 30.73
N LEU A 174 -9.22 6.40 30.25
CA LEU A 174 -7.92 6.20 30.86
C LEU A 174 -7.84 6.87 32.24
N THR A 175 -7.36 6.14 33.25
CA THR A 175 -7.29 6.62 34.65
C THR A 175 -5.88 6.90 35.14
N GLU A 176 -4.86 6.49 34.39
CA GLU A 176 -3.44 6.65 34.71
C GLU A 176 -2.65 7.04 33.45
N GLU A 177 -1.45 7.57 33.62
CA GLU A 177 -0.57 7.89 32.50
C GLU A 177 -0.06 6.60 31.84
N ARG A 178 -0.18 6.50 30.51
CA ARG A 178 0.28 5.32 29.76
C ARG A 178 1.02 5.70 28.49
N TRP A 179 2.15 5.03 28.26
CA TRP A 179 2.96 5.18 27.06
C TRP A 179 2.52 4.20 26.00
N VAL A 180 2.31 4.71 24.80
CA VAL A 180 1.77 3.96 23.68
C VAL A 180 2.89 3.41 22.82
N LYS A 181 2.89 2.09 22.59
CA LYS A 181 3.87 1.40 21.74
C LYS A 181 3.36 1.11 20.33
N ALA A 182 2.05 0.97 20.17
CA ALA A 182 1.43 0.82 18.85
C ALA A 182 0.00 1.37 18.84
N ILE A 183 -0.46 1.82 17.68
CA ILE A 183 -1.78 2.41 17.47
C ILE A 183 -2.32 1.99 16.12
N GLU A 184 -3.59 1.63 16.06
CA GLU A 184 -4.29 1.26 14.84
C GLU A 184 -5.69 1.89 14.84
N ILE A 185 -6.18 2.36 13.68
CA ILE A 185 -7.60 2.67 13.49
C ILE A 185 -8.15 1.69 12.47
N ARG A 186 -9.40 1.26 12.65
CA ARG A 186 -10.13 0.50 11.64
C ARG A 186 -11.61 0.94 11.58
N PRO A 187 -12.29 0.74 10.44
CA PRO A 187 -13.74 0.74 10.40
C PRO A 187 -14.29 -0.37 11.29
N LYS A 188 -15.35 -0.10 12.04
CA LYS A 188 -15.91 -1.06 13.00
C LYS A 188 -16.58 -2.26 12.34
N ASN A 189 -17.18 -2.05 11.18
CA ASN A 189 -17.96 -3.07 10.47
C ASN A 189 -17.82 -2.90 8.95
N ASP A 190 -18.25 -3.92 8.20
CA ASP A 190 -18.12 -3.97 6.73
C ASP A 190 -18.85 -2.80 6.06
N ALA A 191 -20.02 -2.41 6.57
CA ALA A 191 -20.76 -1.27 6.04
C ALA A 191 -19.97 0.03 6.20
N SER A 192 -19.35 0.25 7.36
CA SER A 192 -18.46 1.39 7.62
C SER A 192 -17.23 1.37 6.71
N ARG A 193 -16.64 0.19 6.50
CA ARG A 193 -15.46 0.02 5.64
C ARG A 193 -15.69 0.47 4.20
N ARG A 194 -16.92 0.37 3.70
CA ARG A 194 -17.31 0.78 2.34
C ARG A 194 -17.46 2.29 2.16
N VAL A 195 -17.67 3.04 3.24
CA VAL A 195 -17.99 4.48 3.17
C VAL A 195 -16.99 5.38 3.89
N VAL A 196 -16.21 4.87 4.86
CA VAL A 196 -15.14 5.66 5.49
C VAL A 196 -13.93 5.69 4.55
N HIS A 197 -13.62 6.88 4.04
CA HIS A 197 -12.49 7.10 3.13
C HIS A 197 -11.17 7.24 3.91
N HIS A 198 -11.17 8.06 4.96
CA HIS A 198 -10.09 8.15 5.95
C HIS A 198 -10.65 8.57 7.31
N SER A 199 -9.87 8.36 8.37
CA SER A 199 -10.19 8.82 9.72
C SER A 199 -8.95 9.33 10.43
N LEU A 200 -9.07 10.48 11.05
CA LEU A 200 -8.05 11.03 11.95
C LEU A 200 -8.52 10.89 13.39
N ALA A 201 -7.60 10.51 14.27
CA ALA A 201 -7.76 10.59 15.71
C ALA A 201 -6.81 11.66 16.24
N PHE A 202 -7.35 12.69 16.88
CA PHE A 202 -6.58 13.71 17.58
C PHE A 202 -6.69 13.45 19.07
N LEU A 203 -5.54 13.42 19.76
CA LEU A 203 -5.49 13.23 21.21
C LEU A 203 -5.77 14.57 21.88
N VAL A 204 -6.88 14.64 22.61
CA VAL A 204 -7.29 15.80 23.40
C VAL A 204 -6.96 15.50 24.86
N GLN A 205 -5.97 16.20 25.39
CA GLN A 205 -5.58 16.11 26.79
C GLN A 205 -4.97 17.43 27.24
N GLN A 206 -4.82 17.61 28.56
CA GLN A 206 -4.03 18.73 29.05
C GLN A 206 -2.55 18.38 28.91
N GLU A 207 -1.85 19.16 28.10
CA GLU A 207 -0.41 19.08 27.95
C GLU A 207 0.19 20.31 28.63
N ASP A 208 1.09 20.09 29.59
CA ASP A 208 1.99 21.14 30.03
C ASP A 208 2.99 21.33 28.88
N GLY A 209 2.63 22.15 27.90
CA GLY A 209 3.28 22.32 26.59
C GLY A 209 4.74 22.80 26.59
N LYS A 210 5.54 22.42 27.60
CA LYS A 210 6.97 22.66 27.76
C LYS A 210 7.72 21.47 28.34
N ARG A 211 7.07 20.36 28.72
CA ARG A 211 7.78 19.22 29.31
C ARG A 211 8.74 18.59 28.29
N GLY A 212 10.04 18.78 28.51
CA GLY A 212 11.10 18.28 27.63
C GLY A 212 11.37 19.12 26.38
N LEU A 213 10.71 20.27 26.22
CA LEU A 213 10.95 21.21 25.12
C LEU A 213 11.80 22.40 25.58
N PRO A 214 12.61 23.02 24.70
CA PRO A 214 13.24 24.31 24.96
C PRO A 214 12.21 25.37 25.34
N GLU A 215 12.59 26.32 26.21
CA GLU A 215 11.67 27.32 26.77
C GLU A 215 10.99 28.23 25.73
N ASP A 216 11.59 28.34 24.54
CA ASP A 216 11.27 29.22 23.43
C ASP A 216 10.52 28.55 22.27
N VAL A 217 10.15 27.26 22.39
CA VAL A 217 9.34 26.57 21.38
C VAL A 217 7.90 27.09 21.38
N ASP A 218 7.44 27.50 20.19
CA ASP A 218 6.04 27.79 19.92
C ASP A 218 5.30 26.46 19.73
N VAL A 219 4.58 26.00 20.77
CA VAL A 219 3.79 24.77 20.70
C VAL A 219 2.45 25.08 20.03
N PRO A 220 2.13 24.45 18.88
CA PRO A 220 0.85 24.65 18.22
C PRO A 220 -0.31 24.42 19.20
N PHE A 221 -1.20 25.40 19.31
CA PHE A 221 -2.38 25.30 20.15
C PHE A 221 -3.42 24.37 19.52
N GLY A 222 -3.71 23.24 20.14
CA GLY A 222 -4.77 22.32 19.72
C GLY A 222 -4.42 20.85 19.97
N PRO A 223 -5.39 19.95 19.80
CA PRO A 223 -5.14 18.52 19.97
C PRO A 223 -4.21 18.00 18.87
N SER A 224 -3.19 17.25 19.28
CA SER A 224 -2.17 16.72 18.37
C SER A 224 -2.69 15.50 17.61
N LEU A 225 -2.29 15.35 16.34
CA LEU A 225 -2.62 14.15 15.57
C LEU A 225 -2.04 12.91 16.26
N PHE A 226 -2.93 12.02 16.69
CA PHE A 226 -2.57 10.80 17.39
C PHE A 226 -2.34 9.67 16.41
N MET A 227 -3.29 9.45 15.50
CA MET A 227 -3.21 8.45 14.44
C MET A 227 -4.05 8.87 13.23
N GLU A 228 -3.56 8.55 12.03
CA GLU A 228 -4.29 8.69 10.77
C GLU A 228 -4.45 7.31 10.15
N TRP A 229 -5.68 6.98 9.80
CA TRP A 229 -5.99 5.84 8.96
C TRP A 229 -6.54 6.29 7.62
N ALA A 230 -6.02 5.67 6.57
CA ALA A 230 -6.56 5.69 5.23
C ALA A 230 -6.46 4.26 4.69
N VAL A 231 -7.18 3.95 3.62
CA VAL A 231 -7.06 2.62 3.01
C VAL A 231 -5.60 2.36 2.62
N GLY A 232 -5.02 1.27 3.12
CA GLY A 232 -3.62 0.92 2.93
C GLY A 232 -2.66 1.46 4.00
N LYS A 233 -3.11 2.26 4.97
CA LYS A 233 -2.35 2.66 6.16
C LYS A 233 -3.17 2.34 7.41
N ALA A 234 -2.94 1.15 7.97
CA ALA A 234 -3.73 0.65 9.09
C ALA A 234 -3.26 1.17 10.45
N GLY A 235 -1.94 1.10 10.70
CA GLY A 235 -1.36 1.26 12.02
C GLY A 235 0.01 1.92 12.03
N GLN A 236 0.47 2.26 13.23
CA GLN A 236 1.83 2.71 13.51
C GLN A 236 2.36 1.92 14.72
N ILE A 237 3.55 1.32 14.56
CA ILE A 237 4.35 0.79 15.66
C ILE A 237 5.47 1.78 15.94
N PHE A 238 5.64 2.20 17.19
CA PHE A 238 6.73 3.07 17.60
C PHE A 238 8.03 2.27 17.80
N ARG A 239 9.19 2.94 17.75
CA ARG A 239 10.46 2.29 18.08
C ARG A 239 10.44 1.83 19.54
N PRO A 240 11.20 0.79 19.91
CA PRO A 240 11.14 0.19 21.25
C PRO A 240 11.31 1.18 22.41
N ASP A 241 12.08 2.25 22.22
CA ASP A 241 12.43 3.32 23.16
C ASP A 241 11.65 4.63 22.92
N THR A 242 10.50 4.54 22.24
CA THR A 242 9.66 5.69 21.93
C THR A 242 8.18 5.37 22.10
N GLY A 243 7.37 6.42 22.25
CA GLY A 243 5.93 6.30 22.29
C GLY A 243 5.25 7.65 22.37
N LYS A 244 3.92 7.65 22.31
CA LYS A 244 3.10 8.81 22.65
C LYS A 244 2.53 8.63 24.06
N LEU A 245 2.52 9.70 24.86
CA LEU A 245 1.96 9.68 26.21
C LEU A 245 0.46 10.00 26.18
N MET A 246 -0.35 9.13 26.76
CA MET A 246 -1.76 9.38 27.04
C MET A 246 -1.94 9.70 28.54
N MET A 247 -2.64 10.79 28.82
CA MET A 247 -2.94 11.24 30.18
C MET A 247 -4.31 10.73 30.66
N PRO A 248 -4.53 10.63 31.99
CA PRO A 248 -5.85 10.37 32.55
C PRO A 248 -6.90 11.36 32.06
N GLY A 249 -8.10 10.87 31.76
CA GLY A 249 -9.21 11.71 31.29
C GLY A 249 -9.04 12.29 29.88
N SER A 250 -8.04 11.81 29.12
CA SER A 250 -7.88 12.14 27.70
C SER A 250 -9.12 11.75 26.87
N GLN A 251 -9.28 12.40 25.72
CA GLN A 251 -10.33 12.11 24.76
C GLN A 251 -9.72 11.97 23.36
N ILE A 252 -10.41 11.25 22.50
CA ILE A 252 -10.13 11.23 21.07
C ILE A 252 -11.14 12.11 20.37
N MET A 253 -10.67 13.19 19.75
CA MET A 253 -11.47 13.93 18.77
C MET A 253 -11.25 13.28 17.40
N TRP A 254 -12.34 12.85 16.79
CA TRP A 254 -12.31 12.18 15.51
C TRP A 254 -12.46 13.17 14.37
N GLU A 255 -11.93 12.82 13.21
CA GLU A 255 -12.36 13.39 11.94
C GLU A 255 -12.57 12.25 10.95
N MET A 256 -13.83 11.86 10.79
CA MET A 256 -14.25 10.81 9.86
C MET A 256 -14.67 11.45 8.55
N HIS A 257 -13.90 11.18 7.49
CA HIS A 257 -14.26 11.56 6.14
C HIS A 257 -15.03 10.40 5.48
N LEU A 258 -16.32 10.61 5.22
CA LEU A 258 -17.22 9.61 4.65
C LEU A 258 -17.65 9.98 3.23
N HIS A 259 -17.59 9.00 2.32
CA HIS A 259 -18.01 9.09 0.94
C HIS A 259 -19.23 8.18 0.70
N ALA A 260 -20.30 8.74 0.12
CA ALA A 260 -21.51 7.98 -0.18
C ALA A 260 -21.31 7.08 -1.41
N ASN A 261 -21.74 5.83 -1.32
CA ASN A 261 -21.54 4.81 -2.35
C ASN A 261 -22.83 4.40 -3.10
N GLY A 262 -23.92 5.13 -2.93
CA GLY A 262 -25.23 4.82 -3.50
C GLY A 262 -26.14 3.98 -2.60
N GLU A 263 -25.67 3.53 -1.44
CA GLU A 263 -26.45 2.79 -0.44
C GLU A 263 -26.46 3.54 0.89
N ARG A 264 -27.61 3.53 1.59
CA ARG A 264 -27.71 4.12 2.93
C ARG A 264 -26.92 3.26 3.91
N VAL A 265 -25.98 3.85 4.63
CA VAL A 265 -25.17 3.18 5.65
C VAL A 265 -25.50 3.75 7.02
N PRO A 266 -26.35 3.07 7.83
CA PRO A 266 -26.58 3.47 9.20
C PRO A 266 -25.37 3.13 10.07
N ASN A 267 -25.15 3.94 11.12
CA ASN A 267 -24.11 3.72 12.13
C ASN A 267 -22.71 3.47 11.56
N ALA A 268 -22.29 4.25 10.56
CA ALA A 268 -20.91 4.28 10.13
C ALA A 268 -20.02 4.70 11.31
N GLN A 269 -19.03 3.88 11.65
CA GLN A 269 -18.24 4.01 12.88
C GLN A 269 -16.81 3.52 12.67
N VAL A 270 -15.87 4.09 13.40
CA VAL A 270 -14.47 3.64 13.47
C VAL A 270 -14.06 3.34 14.91
N GLU A 271 -13.02 2.53 15.06
CA GLU A 271 -12.42 2.18 16.34
C GLU A 271 -10.91 2.45 16.29
N LEU A 272 -10.36 2.89 17.41
CA LEU A 272 -8.93 3.09 17.67
C LEU A 272 -8.47 2.04 18.67
N GLY A 273 -7.57 1.16 18.25
CA GLY A 273 -6.86 0.22 19.11
C GLY A 273 -5.52 0.83 19.54
N VAL A 274 -5.22 0.73 20.82
CA VAL A 274 -3.98 1.22 21.42
C VAL A 274 -3.34 0.10 22.22
N TRP A 275 -2.04 -0.11 21.98
CA TRP A 275 -1.20 -0.99 22.79
C TRP A 275 -0.22 -0.15 23.59
N PHE A 276 -0.07 -0.47 24.87
CA PHE A 276 0.80 0.25 25.78
C PHE A 276 2.10 -0.48 26.03
N HIS A 277 3.13 0.28 26.38
CA HIS A 277 4.31 -0.26 27.05
C HIS A 277 3.96 -0.68 28.48
N ASP A 278 4.65 -1.70 28.98
CA ASP A 278 4.53 -2.14 30.38
C ASP A 278 5.23 -1.17 31.33
N GLU A 279 6.33 -0.57 30.89
CA GLU A 279 7.10 0.46 31.58
C GLU A 279 7.33 1.67 30.66
N PRO A 280 7.56 2.89 31.18
CA PRO A 280 7.91 4.03 30.35
C PRO A 280 9.14 3.75 29.46
N PRO A 281 9.09 4.07 28.15
CA PRO A 281 10.20 3.87 27.22
C PRO A 281 11.34 4.87 27.42
#